data_AF-A0A0F8Y6U7-F1
#
_entry.id   AF-A0A0F8Y6U7-F1
#
_cell.length_a   1.000
_cell.length_b   1.000
_cell.length_c   1.000
_cell.angle_alpha   90.00
_cell.angle_beta   90.00
_cell.angle_gamma   90.00
#
_symmetry.space_group_name_H-M   'P 1'
#
loop_
_entity.id
_entity.type
_entity.pdbx_description
1 polymer ?
#
loop_
_entity_poly.entity_id
_entity_poly.type
_entity_poly.pdbx_seq_one_letter_code
_entity_poly.pdbx_strand_id
1 'polypeptide(L)'
;MNIAERIDTIFKDSLFLDIELKDSNTPPANAILVEGIINKFGFHPERLESHKDEITDLINLMPDNFQKSKGGGWSFLNLCMDKDNNQWGEHNNMEQLVALAIATKQGSYVMPRDMWNILPGGMPYVVFDTLSGETA
;
A
#
# COMPACT_ATOMS: atom_id res chain seq x y z
N MET A 1 -15.21 -6.04 11.34
CA MET A 1 -13.84 -5.50 11.24
C MET A 1 -13.88 -4.38 10.22
N ASN A 2 -13.42 -3.18 10.59
CA ASN A 2 -13.39 -2.04 9.67
C ASN A 2 -12.18 -2.14 8.71
N ILE A 3 -12.09 -1.25 7.72
CA ILE A 3 -11.03 -1.28 6.69
C ILE A 3 -9.64 -1.15 7.33
N ALA A 4 -9.45 -0.23 8.27
CA ALA A 4 -8.17 -0.01 8.95
C ALA A 4 -7.69 -1.23 9.74
N GLU A 5 -8.58 -1.90 10.48
CA GLU A 5 -8.26 -3.14 11.22
C GLU A 5 -7.85 -4.28 10.29
N ARG A 6 -8.51 -4.41 9.13
CA ARG A 6 -8.15 -5.42 8.12
C ARG A 6 -6.75 -5.16 7.55
N ILE A 7 -6.47 -3.91 7.18
CA ILE A 7 -5.16 -3.50 6.67
C ILE A 7 -4.07 -3.77 7.71
N ASP A 8 -4.27 -3.36 8.97
CA ASP A 8 -3.28 -3.56 10.03
C ASP A 8 -3.02 -5.06 10.29
N THR A 9 -4.07 -5.89 10.24
CA THR A 9 -3.96 -7.35 10.38
C THR A 9 -3.13 -7.96 9.25
N ILE A 10 -3.48 -7.68 8.00
CA ILE A 10 -2.75 -8.18 6.81
C ILE A 10 -1.31 -7.68 6.84
N PHE A 11 -1.12 -6.41 7.18
CA PHE A 11 0.18 -5.78 7.25
C PHE A 11 1.09 -6.49 8.24
N LYS A 12 0.64 -6.71 9.48
CA LYS A 12 1.42 -7.40 10.52
C LYS A 12 1.68 -8.85 10.16
N ASP A 13 0.69 -9.55 9.60
CA ASP A 13 0.89 -10.94 9.17
C ASP A 13 1.90 -11.04 8.03
N SER A 14 1.93 -10.04 7.14
CA SER A 14 2.89 -9.99 6.02
C SER A 14 4.32 -9.64 6.44
N LEU A 15 4.59 -9.27 7.69
CA LEU A 15 5.94 -8.97 8.19
C LEU A 15 6.65 -10.22 8.73
N PHE A 16 7.98 -10.22 8.67
CA PHE A 16 8.78 -11.23 9.37
C PHE A 16 8.55 -11.18 10.88
N LEU A 17 8.55 -12.36 11.49
CA LEU A 17 8.54 -12.53 12.94
C LEU A 17 9.97 -12.36 13.49
N ASP A 18 10.09 -11.93 14.74
CA ASP A 18 11.40 -11.75 15.39
C ASP A 18 12.29 -13.00 15.35
N ILE A 19 11.68 -14.20 15.43
CA ILE A 19 12.39 -15.49 15.35
C ILE A 19 12.95 -15.81 13.96
N GLU A 20 12.43 -15.17 12.91
CA GLU A 20 12.88 -15.35 11.52
C GLU A 20 14.03 -14.39 11.18
N LEU A 21 14.30 -13.40 12.05
CA LEU A 21 15.36 -12.43 11.87
C LEU A 21 16.67 -12.95 12.46
N LYS A 22 17.71 -13.01 11.64
CA LYS A 22 19.07 -13.42 12.08
C LYS A 22 19.71 -12.36 12.97
N ASP A 23 19.41 -11.09 12.71
CA ASP A 23 19.74 -9.93 13.53
C ASP A 23 18.66 -8.87 13.34
N SER A 24 18.51 -7.95 14.31
CA SER A 24 17.42 -6.97 14.32
C SER A 24 17.55 -5.87 13.26
N ASN A 25 18.61 -5.85 12.45
CA ASN A 25 18.92 -4.71 11.56
C ASN A 25 19.14 -5.10 10.10
N THR A 26 19.10 -6.38 9.77
CA THR A 26 19.31 -6.91 8.42
C THR A 26 18.07 -7.65 7.97
N PRO A 27 17.35 -7.14 6.95
CA PRO A 27 16.21 -7.86 6.41
C PRO A 27 16.65 -9.20 5.80
N PRO A 28 15.83 -10.25 5.88
CA PRO A 28 16.11 -11.51 5.20
C PRO A 28 16.33 -11.31 3.70
N ALA A 29 17.19 -12.13 3.08
CA ALA A 29 17.59 -11.96 1.68
C ALA A 29 16.42 -12.07 0.68
N ASN A 30 15.35 -12.75 1.07
CA ASN A 30 14.12 -12.91 0.29
C ASN A 30 13.04 -11.87 0.64
N ALA A 31 13.33 -10.91 1.52
CA ALA A 31 12.38 -9.88 1.91
C ALA A 31 11.99 -9.01 0.72
N ILE A 32 10.70 -8.74 0.57
CA ILE A 32 10.21 -7.75 -0.38
C ILE A 32 10.33 -6.39 0.31
N LEU A 33 11.35 -5.63 -0.11
CA LEU A 33 11.61 -4.31 0.44
C LEU A 33 10.77 -3.26 -0.25
N VAL A 34 10.02 -2.49 0.54
CA VAL A 34 9.19 -1.38 0.05
C VAL A 34 9.55 -0.11 0.78
N GLU A 35 9.63 0.96 0.00
CA GLU A 35 9.76 2.31 0.52
C GLU A 35 8.36 2.93 0.68
N GLY A 36 7.92 3.07 1.93
CA GLY A 36 6.71 3.80 2.32
C GLY A 36 6.88 5.30 2.16
N ILE A 37 6.04 6.09 2.83
CA ILE A 37 6.14 7.55 2.79
C ILE A 37 7.22 8.01 3.78
N ILE A 38 7.17 7.51 5.01
CA ILE A 38 8.12 7.80 6.09
C ILE A 38 9.01 6.59 6.36
N ASN A 39 8.44 5.39 6.28
CA ASN A 39 9.08 4.16 6.72
C ASN A 39 9.55 3.28 5.55
N LYS A 40 10.46 2.35 5.85
CA LYS A 40 10.81 1.24 4.95
C LYS A 40 10.35 -0.06 5.56
N PHE A 41 9.80 -0.94 4.75
CA PHE A 41 9.21 -2.19 5.19
C PHE A 41 9.85 -3.36 4.47
N GLY A 42 9.99 -4.48 5.18
CA GLY A 42 10.44 -5.75 4.62
C GLY A 42 9.37 -6.81 4.84
N PHE A 43 8.69 -7.20 3.77
CA PHE A 43 7.61 -8.17 3.83
C PHE A 43 8.11 -9.59 3.57
N HIS A 44 7.49 -10.54 4.28
CA HIS A 44 7.65 -11.96 4.05
C HIS A 44 6.93 -12.33 2.74
N PRO A 45 7.63 -12.86 1.71
CA PRO A 45 7.06 -13.01 0.38
C PRO A 45 5.85 -13.96 0.34
N GLU A 46 5.90 -15.09 1.04
CA GLU A 46 4.81 -16.08 1.01
C GLU A 46 3.53 -15.58 1.69
N ARG A 47 3.64 -14.98 2.89
CA ARG A 47 2.51 -14.41 3.63
C ARG A 47 1.90 -13.22 2.90
N LEU A 48 2.74 -12.35 2.32
CA LEU A 48 2.27 -11.24 1.52
C LEU A 48 1.49 -11.72 0.28
N GLU A 49 2.02 -12.68 -0.47
CA GLU A 49 1.32 -13.22 -1.65
C GLU A 49 0.01 -13.92 -1.25
N SER A 50 -0.06 -14.53 -0.07
CA SER A 50 -1.28 -15.17 0.43
C SER A 50 -2.45 -14.19 0.67
N HIS A 51 -2.13 -12.90 0.92
CA HIS A 51 -3.13 -11.84 1.15
C HIS A 51 -3.39 -10.96 -0.07
N LYS A 52 -2.78 -11.27 -1.22
CA LYS A 52 -2.86 -10.42 -2.42
C LYS A 52 -4.29 -10.15 -2.90
N ASP A 53 -5.15 -11.16 -2.88
CA ASP A 53 -6.56 -11.00 -3.25
C ASP A 53 -7.30 -10.12 -2.23
N GLU A 54 -7.01 -10.27 -0.94
CA GLU A 54 -7.59 -9.40 0.09
C GLU A 54 -7.12 -7.94 -0.03
N ILE A 55 -5.86 -7.73 -0.39
CA ILE A 55 -5.30 -6.41 -0.69
C ILE A 55 -6.01 -5.81 -1.91
N THR A 56 -6.28 -6.61 -2.94
CA THR A 56 -7.07 -6.22 -4.11
C THR A 56 -8.46 -5.73 -3.70
N ASP A 57 -9.15 -6.48 -2.85
CA ASP A 57 -10.48 -6.12 -2.36
C ASP A 57 -10.46 -4.81 -1.58
N LEU A 58 -9.44 -4.59 -0.74
CA LEU A 58 -9.27 -3.35 0.02
C LEU A 58 -9.00 -2.16 -0.91
N ILE A 59 -8.16 -2.33 -1.93
CA ILE A 59 -7.90 -1.32 -2.95
C ILE A 59 -9.18 -0.95 -3.70
N ASN A 60 -10.04 -1.93 -4.01
CA ASN A 60 -11.31 -1.72 -4.71
C ASN A 60 -12.37 -0.97 -3.88
N LEU A 61 -12.14 -0.77 -2.59
CA LEU A 61 -12.96 0.11 -1.74
C LEU A 61 -12.50 1.57 -1.82
N MET A 62 -11.30 1.84 -2.36
CA MET A 62 -10.76 3.20 -2.47
C MET A 62 -11.41 3.96 -3.62
N PRO A 63 -11.44 5.31 -3.57
CA PRO A 63 -12.00 6.12 -4.64
C PRO A 63 -11.41 5.80 -6.02
N ASP A 64 -12.26 5.85 -7.03
CA ASP A 64 -11.90 5.60 -8.43
C ASP A 64 -10.75 6.47 -8.94
N ASN A 65 -10.55 7.64 -8.34
CA ASN A 65 -9.43 8.53 -8.66
C ASN A 65 -8.05 7.86 -8.46
N PHE A 66 -7.94 6.95 -7.49
CA PHE A 66 -6.69 6.21 -7.25
C PHE A 66 -6.47 5.10 -8.27
N GLN A 67 -7.51 4.65 -8.97
CA GLN A 67 -7.39 3.54 -9.93
C GLN A 67 -6.75 4.01 -11.23
N LYS A 68 -5.74 3.27 -11.71
CA LYS A 68 -4.97 3.60 -12.92
C LYS A 68 -5.84 3.71 -14.16
N SER A 69 -6.84 2.83 -14.31
CA SER A 69 -7.77 2.80 -15.44
C SER A 69 -8.81 3.92 -15.43
N LYS A 70 -8.95 4.63 -14.31
CA LYS A 70 -9.97 5.67 -14.11
C LYS A 70 -9.29 7.02 -13.90
N GLY A 71 -8.95 7.36 -12.65
CA GLY A 71 -8.35 8.66 -12.34
C GLY A 71 -6.85 8.78 -12.58
N GLY A 72 -6.14 7.65 -12.75
CA GLY A 72 -4.69 7.65 -12.99
C GLY A 72 -3.84 7.98 -11.75
N GLY A 73 -4.46 8.06 -10.57
CA GLY A 73 -3.80 8.32 -9.29
C GLY A 73 -4.29 9.59 -8.61
N TRP A 74 -4.18 9.64 -7.29
CA TRP A 74 -4.64 10.77 -6.48
C TRP A 74 -3.70 11.05 -5.31
N SER A 75 -3.86 12.22 -4.67
CA SER A 75 -3.03 12.62 -3.54
C SER A 75 -3.22 11.64 -2.38
N PHE A 76 -2.12 11.18 -1.78
CA PHE A 76 -2.12 10.35 -0.57
C PHE A 76 -2.98 10.96 0.55
N LEU A 77 -3.06 12.30 0.63
CA LEU A 77 -3.88 12.99 1.63
C LEU A 77 -5.39 12.68 1.51
N ASN A 78 -5.85 12.26 0.33
CA ASN A 78 -7.26 11.89 0.11
C ASN A 78 -7.51 10.40 0.35
N LEU A 79 -6.48 9.61 0.65
CA LEU A 79 -6.60 8.16 0.82
C LEU A 79 -7.31 7.79 2.13
N CYS A 80 -7.57 8.74 3.03
CA CYS A 80 -8.35 8.52 4.25
C CYS A 80 -9.81 8.19 3.99
N MET A 81 -10.31 8.47 2.78
CA MET A 81 -11.69 8.28 2.37
C MET A 81 -11.83 7.02 1.51
N ASP A 82 -12.93 6.30 1.70
CA ASP A 82 -13.36 5.24 0.78
C ASP A 82 -14.18 5.82 -0.38
N LYS A 83 -14.54 4.99 -1.35
CA LYS A 83 -15.34 5.39 -2.52
C LYS A 83 -16.74 5.91 -2.18
N ASP A 84 -17.24 5.58 -0.99
CA ASP A 84 -18.55 5.98 -0.47
C ASP A 84 -18.44 7.25 0.40
N ASN A 85 -17.27 7.91 0.40
CA ASN A 85 -16.93 9.10 1.19
C ASN A 85 -17.00 8.89 2.72
N ASN A 86 -16.72 7.69 3.20
CA ASN A 86 -16.49 7.45 4.62
C ASN A 86 -15.01 7.52 4.94
N GLN A 87 -14.65 8.19 6.04
CA GLN A 87 -13.30 8.13 6.56
C GLN A 87 -13.07 6.75 7.17
N TRP A 88 -12.03 6.05 6.72
CA TRP A 88 -11.77 4.67 7.13
C TRP A 88 -10.49 4.48 7.96
N GLY A 89 -9.57 5.45 7.93
CA GLY A 89 -8.29 5.32 8.63
C GLY A 89 -7.48 6.62 8.70
N GLU A 90 -6.34 6.51 9.38
CA GLU A 90 -5.37 7.58 9.60
C GLU A 90 -4.09 7.35 8.78
N HIS A 91 -3.16 8.32 8.77
CA HIS A 91 -2.01 8.31 7.84
C HIS A 91 -1.15 7.04 7.95
N ASN A 92 -1.05 6.45 9.14
CA ASN A 92 -0.39 5.17 9.35
C ASN A 92 -1.09 4.02 8.60
N ASN A 93 -2.42 3.94 8.65
CA ASN A 93 -3.18 2.90 7.95
C ASN A 93 -3.10 3.09 6.43
N MET A 94 -3.13 4.34 5.97
CA MET A 94 -2.92 4.66 4.55
C MET A 94 -1.52 4.24 4.08
N GLU A 95 -0.47 4.54 4.84
CA GLU A 95 0.90 4.11 4.50
C GLU A 95 1.01 2.58 4.44
N GLN A 96 0.38 1.86 5.38
CA GLN A 96 0.33 0.40 5.36
C GLN A 96 -0.30 -0.12 4.05
N LEU A 97 -1.46 0.42 3.65
CA LEU A 97 -2.13 0.02 2.40
C LEU A 97 -1.26 0.29 1.17
N VAL A 98 -0.63 1.48 1.11
CA VAL A 98 0.26 1.84 0.00
C VAL A 98 1.47 0.91 -0.04
N ALA A 99 2.07 0.60 1.12
CA ALA A 99 3.20 -0.30 1.19
C ALA A 99 2.84 -1.72 0.74
N LEU A 100 1.69 -2.24 1.19
CA LEU A 100 1.17 -3.53 0.74
C LEU A 100 0.92 -3.55 -0.77
N ALA A 101 0.26 -2.53 -1.31
CA ALA A 101 -0.03 -2.43 -2.73
C ALA A 101 1.26 -2.38 -3.58
N ILE A 102 2.27 -1.64 -3.15
CA ILE A 102 3.58 -1.61 -3.84
C ILE A 102 4.25 -2.98 -3.74
N ALA A 103 4.23 -3.61 -2.57
CA ALA A 103 4.86 -4.92 -2.34
C ALA A 103 4.24 -6.01 -3.24
N THR A 104 2.93 -5.97 -3.45
CA THR A 104 2.19 -6.91 -4.33
C THR A 104 2.16 -6.47 -5.79
N LYS A 105 2.81 -5.37 -6.16
CA LYS A 105 2.82 -4.76 -7.51
C LYS A 105 1.45 -4.31 -7.99
N GLN A 106 0.56 -3.98 -7.06
CA GLN A 106 -0.79 -3.44 -7.31
C GLN A 106 -0.87 -1.94 -7.03
N GLY A 107 0.26 -1.30 -6.72
CA GLY A 107 0.34 0.12 -6.48
C GLY A 107 1.71 0.69 -6.76
N SER A 108 1.77 1.99 -7.00
CA SER A 108 3.02 2.74 -7.16
C SER A 108 2.82 4.21 -6.85
N TYR A 109 3.92 4.92 -6.61
CA TYR A 109 3.91 6.37 -6.61
C TYR A 109 3.94 6.88 -8.05
N VAL A 110 3.13 7.91 -8.34
CA VAL A 110 3.04 8.50 -9.68
C VAL A 110 4.35 9.21 -10.06
N MET A 111 5.08 9.74 -9.08
CA MET A 111 6.35 10.42 -9.28
C MET A 111 7.42 9.99 -8.28
N PRO A 112 8.71 10.10 -8.64
CA PRO A 112 9.85 9.94 -7.73
C PRO A 112 9.76 10.81 -6.47
N ARG A 113 10.36 10.34 -5.37
CA ARG A 113 10.30 10.99 -4.05
C ARG A 113 10.82 12.43 -4.03
N ASP A 114 11.89 12.70 -4.76
CA ASP A 114 12.49 14.03 -4.88
C ASP A 114 11.53 15.07 -5.48
N MET A 115 10.52 14.62 -6.23
CA MET A 115 9.47 15.46 -6.79
C MET A 115 8.28 15.68 -5.84
N TRP A 116 8.21 15.06 -4.66
CA TRP A 116 7.03 15.21 -3.79
C TRP A 116 6.94 16.60 -3.16
N ASN A 117 8.07 17.28 -2.94
CA ASN A 117 8.11 18.60 -2.30
C ASN A 117 7.38 19.70 -3.10
N ILE A 118 7.14 19.51 -4.40
CA ILE A 118 6.38 20.45 -5.24
C ILE A 118 4.87 20.17 -5.23
N LEU A 119 4.44 19.05 -4.62
CA LEU A 119 3.04 18.66 -4.53
C LEU A 119 2.37 19.28 -3.29
N PRO A 120 1.03 19.41 -3.29
CA PRO A 120 0.29 19.87 -2.13
C PRO A 120 0.63 19.06 -0.87
N GLY A 121 1.10 19.75 0.18
CA GLY A 121 1.49 19.12 1.45
C GLY A 121 2.80 18.34 1.41
N GLY A 122 3.56 18.36 0.31
CA GLY A 122 4.78 17.56 0.17
C GLY A 122 4.54 16.05 0.08
N MET A 123 3.29 15.64 -0.19
CA MET A 123 2.87 14.23 -0.15
C MET A 123 2.79 13.62 -1.54
N PRO A 124 3.03 12.30 -1.68
CA PRO A 124 2.96 11.63 -2.96
C PRO A 124 1.56 11.59 -3.54
N TYR A 125 1.51 11.40 -4.86
CA TYR A 125 0.34 10.85 -5.51
C TYR A 125 0.54 9.34 -5.65
N VAL A 126 -0.51 8.58 -5.34
CA VAL A 126 -0.53 7.12 -5.38
C VAL A 126 -1.47 6.69 -6.49
N VAL A 127 -1.08 5.64 -7.21
CA VAL A 127 -1.93 4.98 -8.18
C VAL A 127 -2.00 3.49 -7.86
N PHE A 128 -3.20 2.93 -7.93
CA PHE A 128 -3.44 1.50 -7.81
C PHE A 128 -3.71 0.89 -9.18
N ASP A 129 -3.10 -0.27 -9.41
CA ASP A 129 -3.20 -1.07 -10.62
C ASP A 129 -3.57 -2.49 -10.21
N THR A 130 -4.82 -2.66 -9.78
CA THR A 130 -5.39 -3.99 -9.64
C THR A 130 -5.57 -4.52 -11.04
N LEU A 131 -4.68 -5.40 -11.49
CA LEU A 131 -4.80 -6.12 -12.75
C LEU A 131 -6.05 -7.02 -12.72
N SER A 132 -7.24 -6.43 -12.84
CA SER A 132 -8.44 -7.11 -13.28
C SER A 132 -8.42 -7.04 -14.81
N GLY A 133 -8.23 -8.19 -15.45
CA GLY A 133 -8.04 -8.29 -16.89
C GLY A 133 -9.06 -7.51 -17.72
N GLU A 134 -8.57 -6.51 -18.44
CA GLU A 134 -9.09 -6.12 -19.74
C GLU A 134 -7.95 -6.31 -20.75
N THR A 135 -7.72 -7.56 -21.14
CA THR A 135 -7.28 -7.80 -22.52
C THR A 135 -8.53 -7.64 -23.38
N ALA A 136 -8.51 -6.58 -24.20
CA ALA A 136 -9.40 -6.37 -25.32
C ALA A 136 -9.52 -7.59 -26.24
#